data_AF-X0YU56-F1
#
_entry.id   AF-X0YU56-F1
#
_cell.length_a   1.000
_cell.length_b   1.000
_cell.length_c   1.000
_cell.angle_alpha   90.00
_cell.angle_beta   90.00
_cell.angle_gamma   90.00
#
_symmetry.space_group_name_H-M   'P 1'
#
loop_
_entity.id
_entity.type
_entity.pdbx_description
1 polymer ?
#
loop_
_entity_poly.entity_id
_entity_poly.type
_entity_poly.pdbx_seq_one_letter_code
_entity_poly.pdbx_strand_id
1 'polypeptide(L)' 'MRELHVSLPIRMDDGSIKVFQGFRVQYNDARGPTKGGIRFHPDETIDTVRALAAWMT' A
#
# COMPACT_ATOMS: atom_id res chain seq x y z
N MET A 1 13.56 6.57 2.39
CA MET A 1 12.14 6.45 2.07
C MET A 1 11.95 5.92 0.66
N ARG A 2 11.19 4.83 0.50
CA ARG A 2 10.85 4.21 -0.78
C ARG A 2 9.34 4.04 -0.87
N GLU A 3 8.76 4.37 -2.02
CA GLU A 3 7.33 4.22 -2.30
C GLU A 3 7.14 3.27 -3.49
N LEU A 4 6.17 2.35 -3.36
CA LEU A 4 5.76 1.45 -4.43
C LEU A 4 4.29 1.68 -4.73
N HIS A 5 4.00 1.97 -6.00
CA HIS A 5 2.67 2.17 -6.53
C HIS A 5 2.38 1.05 -7.53
N VAL A 6 1.27 0.35 -7.35
CA VAL A 6 0.91 -0.80 -8.18
C VAL A 6 -0.54 -0.70 -8.60
N SER A 7 -0.81 -0.99 -9.87
CA SER A 7 -2.17 -1.22 -10.37
C SER A 7 -2.40 -2.73 -10.47
N LEU A 8 -3.46 -3.21 -9.82
CA LEU A 8 -3.83 -4.61 -9.71
C LEU A 8 -5.12 -4.86 -10.51
N PRO A 9 -5.03 -5.31 -11.78
CA PRO A 9 -6.20 -5.78 -12.52
C PRO A 9 -6.60 -7.17 -11.99
N ILE A 10 -7.79 -7.27 -11.42
CA ILE A 10 -8.33 -8.51 -10.85
C ILE A 10 -9.55 -8.92 -11.65
N ARG A 11 -9.58 -10.19 -12.07
CA ARG A 11 -10.79 -10.81 -12.61
C ARG A 11 -11.72 -11.15 -11.45
N MET A 12 -12.89 -10.53 -11.44
CA MET A 12 -13.94 -10.71 -10.43
C MET A 12 -14.72 -12.01 -10.69
N ASP A 13 -15.50 -12.44 -9.71
CA ASP A 13 -16.28 -13.69 -9.78
C ASP A 13 -17.34 -13.67 -10.89
N ASP A 14 -17.87 -12.48 -11.25
CA ASP A 14 -18.81 -12.28 -12.37
C ASP A 14 -18.11 -12.26 -13.75
N GLY A 15 -16.79 -12.41 -13.78
CA GLY A 15 -15.98 -12.38 -15.00
C GLY A 15 -15.54 -10.98 -15.44
N SER A 16 -16.01 -9.91 -14.80
CA SER A 16 -15.54 -8.54 -15.05
C SER A 16 -14.10 -8.34 -14.59
N ILE A 17 -13.40 -7.35 -15.15
CA ILE A 17 -12.07 -6.94 -14.66
C ILE A 17 -12.23 -5.65 -13.88
N LYS A 18 -11.77 -5.65 -12.63
CA LYS A 18 -11.68 -4.46 -11.79
C LYS A 18 -10.21 -4.14 -11.50
N VAL A 19 -9.83 -2.88 -11.68
CA VAL A 19 -8.47 -2.42 -11.38
C VAL A 19 -8.47 -1.75 -10.01
N PHE A 20 -7.60 -2.23 -9.12
CA PHE A 20 -7.37 -1.64 -7.81
C PHE A 20 -6.00 -0.95 -7.79
N GLN A 21 -5.91 0.16 -7.05
CA GLN A 21 -4.62 0.80 -6.78
C GLN A 21 -4.10 0.33 -5.42
N GLY A 22 -2.83 -0.03 -5.37
CA GLY A 22 -2.12 -0.44 -4.16
C GLY A 22 -0.90 0.43 -3.90
N PHE A 23 -0.63 0.69 -2.62
CA PHE A 23 0.50 1.49 -2.18
C PHE A 23 1.29 0.74 -1.09
N ARG A 24 2.62 0.82 -1.15
CA ARG A 24 3.50 0.41 -0.05
C ARG A 24 4.58 1.47 0.16
N VAL A 25 4.61 2.06 1.35
CA VAL A 25 5.63 3.01 1.76
C VAL A 25 6.56 2.36 2.77
N GLN A 26 7.85 2.45 2.50
CA GLN A 26 8.93 2.07 3.40
C GLN A 26 9.66 3.33 3.83
N TYR A 27 9.35 3.81 5.02
CA TYR A 27 9.82 5.11 5.49
C TYR A 27 11.33 5.10 5.78
N ASN A 28 11.79 4.16 6.62
CA ASN A 28 13.18 4.02 7.04
C ASN A 28 13.50 2.54 7.37
N ASP A 29 14.68 2.08 6.96
CA ASP A 29 15.21 0.72 7.13
C ASP A 29 16.53 0.68 7.92
N ALA A 30 16.94 1.79 8.56
CA ALA A 30 18.19 1.88 9.33
C ALA A 30 18.28 0.88 10.50
N ARG A 31 17.13 0.39 11.00
CA ARG A 31 17.04 -0.62 12.07
C ARG A 31 16.88 -2.05 11.53
N GLY A 32 17.01 -2.25 10.23
CA GLY A 32 16.77 -3.53 9.55
C GLY A 32 15.47 -3.52 8.72
N PRO A 33 14.92 -4.71 8.39
CA PRO A 33 13.76 -4.81 7.50
C PRO A 33 12.55 -4.01 8.01
N THR A 34 11.93 -3.25 7.10
CA THR A 34 10.73 -2.45 7.44
C THR A 34 9.56 -3.31 7.89
N LYS A 35 8.81 -2.87 8.91
CA LYS A 35 7.59 -3.53 9.38
C LYS A 35 6.38 -2.61 9.24
N GLY A 36 5.27 -3.16 8.76
CA GLY A 36 4.00 -2.44 8.61
C GLY A 36 2.90 -3.36 8.10
N GLY A 37 1.65 -3.10 8.50
CA GLY A 37 0.47 -3.89 8.12
C GLY A 37 0.06 -3.68 6.66
N ILE A 38 -1.05 -4.33 6.27
CA ILE A 38 -1.76 -4.10 5.00
C ILE A 38 -3.17 -3.65 5.37
N ARG A 39 -3.64 -2.59 4.72
CA ARG A 39 -4.97 -2.01 4.98
C ARG A 39 -5.79 -2.08 3.69
N PHE A 40 -7.00 -2.60 3.81
CA PHE A 40 -8.00 -2.59 2.75
C PHE A 40 -9.08 -1.59 3.16
N HIS A 41 -9.10 -0.44 2.49
CA HIS A 41 -10.09 0.60 2.75
C HIS A 41 -10.39 1.33 1.43
N PRO A 42 -11.66 1.60 1.10
CA PRO A 42 -12.02 2.26 -0.17
C PRO A 42 -11.42 3.66 -0.30
N ASP A 43 -11.28 4.39 0.82
CA ASP A 43 -10.73 5.74 0.86
C ASP A 43 -9.22 5.79 1.18
N GLU A 44 -8.49 4.69 0.94
CA GLU A 44 -7.04 4.69 1.17
C GLU A 44 -6.33 5.54 0.11
N THR A 45 -5.35 6.35 0.55
CA THR A 45 -4.56 7.23 -0.32
C THR A 45 -3.07 7.02 -0.08
N ILE A 46 -2.22 7.51 -0.99
CA ILE A 46 -0.77 7.46 -0.77
C ILE A 46 -0.36 8.27 0.47
N ASP A 47 -1.04 9.38 0.75
CA ASP A 47 -0.71 10.25 1.88
C ASP A 47 -1.04 9.61 3.22
N THR A 48 -2.17 8.89 3.31
CA THR A 48 -2.52 8.12 4.52
C THR A 48 -1.51 7.00 4.76
N VAL A 49 -1.12 6.26 3.72
CA VAL A 49 -0.10 5.19 3.85
C VAL A 49 1.27 5.77 4.23
N ARG A 50 1.62 6.95 3.71
CA ARG A 50 2.86 7.65 4.06
C ARG A 50 2.89 8.02 5.54
N ALA A 51 1.80 8.61 6.05
CA ALA A 51 1.69 8.97 7.47
C ALA A 51 1.77 7.73 8.37
N LEU A 52 1.06 6.65 8.03
CA LEU A 52 1.11 5.39 8.77
C LEU A 52 2.51 4.76 8.75
N ALA A 53 3.21 4.78 7.61
CA ALA A 53 4.57 4.24 7.51
C ALA A 53 5.58 5.03 8.36
N ALA A 54 5.40 6.35 8.48
CA ALA A 54 6.23 7.19 9.34
C ALA A 54 6.04 6.83 10.83
N TRP A 55 4.82 6.54 11.27
CA TRP A 55 4.53 6.11 12.66
C TRP A 55 5.03 4.70 13.00
N MET A 56 5.39 3.89 12.01
CA MET A 56 5.87 2.50 12.19
C MET A 56 7.40 2.38 12.29
N THR A 57 8.13 3.50 12.30
CA THR A 57 9.60 3.56 12.31
C THR A 57 10.13 3.97 13.68
#